data_AF-A0A813JRU8-F1
#
_entry.id   AF-A0A813JRU8-F1
#
_cell.length_a   1.000
_cell.length_b   1.000
_cell.length_c   1.000
_cell.angle_alpha   90.00
_cell.angle_beta   90.00
_cell.angle_gamma   90.00
#
_symmetry.space_group_name_H-M   'P 1'
#
loop_
_entity.id
_entity.type
_entity.pdbx_description
1 polymer ?
#
loop_
_entity_poly.entity_id
_entity_poly.type
_entity_poly.pdbx_seq_one_letter_code
_entity_poly.pdbx_strand_id
1 'polypeptide(L)'
;MDQKGLDAKMIELDGTPNKSKLGANAILGVSMAAAKAAAEAKGIPLYQHFANLAGNSEKMVLPMPCFNVINGGSHAGNKLAFQEYFIIPVGAKTFKEAVQIGCECYHTLKGIIKKKFGGDATLIGDEGGFAPPCDATQGVELIMEAIEKAGFKDVCKIGMDVAASEFKVEGQDCYDLGKWYAASEQTPELKLTGIQLADFYASLAEKYPLITIEDPFDQDDWAAWQAFTARIGGPCQVVGDDLTVTNVTRVKKAIEDKACNALLLKVNQIGTITESIDAVKMCKASGWGVMCSHRSGETEDTTIADLAVGLCTGQIKTGAPCRSDRNAKYNQLMRIEEELGDKCVFAGATWRKPVWMAIA
;
A
#
# COMPACT_ATOMS: atom_id res chain seq x y z
N MET A 1 -13.90 -16.78 -21.92
CA MET A 1 -14.53 -15.46 -21.69
C MET A 1 -13.51 -14.37 -21.98
N ASP A 2 -13.91 -13.31 -22.68
CA ASP A 2 -13.07 -12.17 -23.07
C ASP A 2 -13.21 -11.04 -22.01
N GLN A 3 -12.25 -10.97 -21.08
CA GLN A 3 -12.26 -9.98 -20.00
C GLN A 3 -12.21 -8.55 -20.55
N LYS A 4 -11.33 -8.30 -21.54
CA LYS A 4 -11.12 -6.98 -22.12
C LYS A 4 -12.37 -6.51 -22.86
N GLY A 5 -13.00 -7.38 -23.63
CA GLY A 5 -14.26 -7.09 -24.33
C GLY A 5 -15.40 -6.76 -23.37
N LEU A 6 -15.55 -7.52 -22.27
CA LEU A 6 -16.57 -7.25 -21.26
C LEU A 6 -16.33 -5.91 -20.56
N ASP A 7 -15.12 -5.68 -20.04
CA ASP A 7 -14.77 -4.44 -19.34
C ASP A 7 -14.97 -3.22 -20.23
N ALA A 8 -14.51 -3.29 -21.49
CA ALA A 8 -14.72 -2.23 -22.48
C ALA A 8 -16.21 -1.96 -22.73
N LYS A 9 -17.05 -3.01 -22.78
CA LYS A 9 -18.48 -2.82 -23.01
C LYS A 9 -19.18 -2.18 -21.82
N MET A 10 -18.77 -2.50 -20.59
CA MET A 10 -19.30 -1.84 -19.39
C MET A 10 -18.90 -0.36 -19.32
N ILE A 11 -17.66 -0.04 -19.68
CA ILE A 11 -17.17 1.34 -19.77
C ILE A 11 -17.96 2.12 -20.83
N GLU A 12 -18.19 1.54 -22.00
CA GLU A 12 -19.00 2.14 -23.08
C GLU A 12 -20.45 2.38 -22.62
N LEU A 13 -21.05 1.41 -21.93
CA LEU A 13 -22.43 1.50 -21.43
C LEU A 13 -22.60 2.59 -20.37
N ASP A 14 -21.60 2.76 -19.51
CA ASP A 14 -21.54 3.87 -18.57
C ASP A 14 -21.38 5.22 -19.29
N GLY A 15 -20.40 5.31 -20.19
CA GLY A 15 -20.18 6.47 -21.05
C GLY A 15 -19.62 7.71 -20.35
N THR A 16 -19.21 7.62 -19.08
CA THR A 16 -18.60 8.73 -18.33
C THR A 16 -17.13 8.45 -18.02
N PRO A 17 -16.25 9.48 -17.96
CA PRO A 17 -14.82 9.28 -17.68
C PRO A 17 -14.52 8.64 -16.32
N ASN A 18 -15.41 8.84 -15.34
CA ASN A 18 -15.24 8.42 -13.95
C ASN A 18 -16.22 7.31 -13.55
N LYS A 19 -16.87 6.63 -14.50
CA LYS A 19 -17.81 5.54 -14.24
C LYS A 19 -18.97 5.94 -13.31
N SER A 20 -19.44 7.19 -13.41
CA SER A 20 -20.41 7.80 -12.48
C SER A 20 -21.87 7.45 -12.78
N LYS A 21 -22.19 6.92 -13.96
CA LYS A 21 -23.57 6.60 -14.34
C LYS A 21 -24.01 5.24 -13.81
N LEU A 22 -23.17 4.22 -13.97
CA LEU A 22 -23.39 2.87 -13.46
C LEU A 22 -22.76 2.68 -12.07
N GLY A 23 -21.73 3.46 -11.75
CA GLY A 23 -20.93 3.33 -10.54
C GLY A 23 -19.73 2.40 -10.75
N ALA A 24 -18.53 2.87 -10.42
CA ALA A 24 -17.30 2.08 -10.48
C ALA A 24 -17.38 0.80 -9.63
N ASN A 25 -18.12 0.82 -8.53
CA ASN A 25 -18.41 -0.33 -7.68
C ASN A 25 -19.22 -1.42 -8.40
N ALA A 26 -20.26 -1.05 -9.16
CA ALA A 26 -21.07 -2.01 -9.91
C ALA A 26 -20.27 -2.65 -11.05
N ILE A 27 -19.53 -1.82 -11.80
CA ILE A 27 -18.67 -2.27 -12.90
C ILE A 27 -17.58 -3.21 -12.38
N LEU A 28 -16.89 -2.84 -11.30
CA LEU A 28 -15.82 -3.65 -10.74
C LEU A 28 -16.34 -5.00 -10.23
N GLY A 29 -17.50 -5.02 -9.58
CA GLY A 29 -18.11 -6.26 -9.09
C GLY A 29 -18.33 -7.27 -10.22
N VAL A 30 -18.89 -6.81 -11.36
CA VAL A 30 -19.06 -7.64 -12.55
C VAL A 30 -17.72 -8.04 -13.16
N SER A 31 -16.77 -7.11 -13.27
CA SER A 31 -15.42 -7.35 -13.80
C SER A 31 -14.67 -8.44 -13.03
N MET A 32 -14.73 -8.40 -11.70
CA MET A 32 -14.11 -9.39 -10.81
C MET A 32 -14.81 -10.75 -10.88
N ALA A 33 -16.15 -10.77 -10.86
CA ALA A 33 -16.93 -12.00 -10.96
C ALA A 33 -16.69 -12.72 -12.30
N ALA A 34 -16.60 -11.96 -13.38
CA ALA A 34 -16.23 -12.44 -14.72
C ALA A 34 -14.85 -13.11 -14.73
N ALA A 35 -13.83 -12.47 -14.13
CA ALA A 35 -12.49 -13.02 -14.05
C ALA A 35 -12.46 -14.36 -13.28
N LYS A 36 -13.19 -14.43 -12.16
CA LYS A 36 -13.34 -15.67 -11.36
C LYS A 36 -14.01 -16.79 -12.16
N ALA A 37 -15.17 -16.50 -12.77
CA ALA A 37 -15.88 -17.47 -13.59
C ALA A 37 -15.03 -17.94 -14.78
N ALA A 38 -14.23 -17.04 -15.38
CA ALA A 38 -13.34 -17.37 -16.48
C ALA A 38 -12.12 -18.21 -16.06
N ALA A 39 -11.63 -18.05 -14.83
CA ALA A 39 -10.60 -18.92 -14.25
C ALA A 39 -11.15 -20.33 -14.00
N GLU A 40 -12.32 -20.41 -13.37
CA GLU A 40 -13.02 -21.68 -13.08
C GLU A 40 -13.36 -22.45 -14.37
N ALA A 41 -13.92 -21.78 -15.37
CA ALA A 41 -14.25 -22.39 -16.67
C ALA A 41 -13.01 -22.91 -17.43
N LYS A 42 -11.81 -22.37 -17.13
CA LYS A 42 -10.53 -22.84 -17.68
C LYS A 42 -9.88 -23.92 -16.81
N GLY A 43 -10.43 -24.22 -15.63
CA GLY A 43 -9.83 -25.14 -14.67
C GLY A 43 -8.47 -24.68 -14.13
N ILE A 44 -8.25 -23.36 -14.03
CA ILE A 44 -7.01 -22.78 -13.52
C ILE A 44 -7.28 -21.90 -12.29
N PRO A 45 -6.30 -21.76 -11.37
CA PRO A 45 -6.39 -20.80 -10.28
C PRO A 45 -6.52 -19.35 -10.75
N LEU A 46 -7.12 -18.49 -9.93
CA LEU A 46 -7.38 -17.10 -10.29
C LEU A 46 -6.09 -16.29 -10.52
N TYR A 47 -5.06 -16.47 -9.68
CA TYR A 47 -3.75 -15.85 -9.91
C TYR A 47 -3.15 -16.22 -11.27
N GLN A 48 -3.31 -17.47 -11.73
CA GLN A 48 -2.82 -17.91 -13.04
C GLN A 48 -3.64 -17.28 -14.16
N HIS A 49 -4.96 -17.13 -13.96
CA HIS A 49 -5.80 -16.40 -14.89
C HIS A 49 -5.35 -14.95 -15.06
N PHE A 50 -5.06 -14.24 -13.97
CA PHE A 50 -4.55 -12.87 -14.03
C PHE A 50 -3.17 -12.78 -14.69
N ALA A 51 -2.26 -13.71 -14.42
CA ALA A 51 -0.97 -13.78 -15.11
C ALA A 51 -1.14 -13.94 -16.63
N ASN A 52 -2.06 -14.80 -17.06
CA ASN A 52 -2.36 -15.00 -18.47
C ASN A 52 -2.93 -13.72 -19.12
N LEU A 53 -3.83 -12.98 -18.44
CA LEU A 53 -4.34 -11.69 -18.93
C LEU A 53 -3.24 -10.63 -19.00
N ALA A 54 -2.31 -10.63 -18.03
CA ALA A 54 -1.18 -9.74 -18.02
C ALA A 54 -0.11 -10.10 -19.06
N GLY A 55 -0.12 -11.33 -19.59
CA GLY A 55 0.94 -11.84 -20.46
C GLY A 55 2.23 -12.18 -19.69
N ASN A 56 2.11 -12.46 -18.39
CA ASN A 56 3.25 -12.88 -17.56
C ASN A 56 3.54 -14.37 -17.84
N SER A 57 4.75 -14.68 -18.29
CA SER A 57 5.22 -16.06 -18.55
C SER A 57 6.24 -16.57 -17.54
N GLU A 58 6.76 -15.68 -16.69
CA GLU A 58 7.81 -15.99 -15.72
C GLU A 58 7.28 -16.67 -14.46
N LYS A 59 8.19 -17.12 -13.59
CA LYS A 59 7.83 -17.62 -12.26
C LYS A 59 7.01 -16.57 -11.51
N MET A 60 5.94 -17.05 -10.87
CA MET A 60 5.08 -16.24 -10.01
C MET A 60 5.87 -15.69 -8.83
N VAL A 61 5.53 -14.49 -8.39
CA VAL A 61 6.19 -13.83 -7.27
C VAL A 61 5.20 -13.63 -6.13
N LEU A 62 5.51 -14.18 -4.96
CA LEU A 62 4.79 -13.86 -3.72
C LEU A 62 5.22 -12.47 -3.24
N PRO A 63 4.27 -11.57 -2.96
CA PRO A 63 4.57 -10.18 -2.61
C PRO A 63 5.10 -10.03 -1.19
N MET A 64 5.99 -9.06 -0.96
CA MET A 64 6.36 -8.59 0.37
C MET A 64 5.15 -7.95 1.07
N PRO A 65 4.68 -8.46 2.22
CA PRO A 65 3.60 -7.83 2.97
C PRO A 65 4.08 -6.57 3.71
N CYS A 66 3.33 -5.49 3.58
CA CYS A 66 3.50 -4.24 4.35
C CYS A 66 2.37 -4.17 5.39
N PHE A 67 2.69 -4.50 6.66
CA PHE A 67 1.68 -4.60 7.72
C PHE A 67 1.43 -3.22 8.34
N ASN A 68 0.24 -2.66 8.15
CA ASN A 68 -0.20 -1.47 8.88
C ASN A 68 -0.39 -1.81 10.37
N VAL A 69 0.47 -1.31 11.25
CA VAL A 69 0.46 -1.65 12.69
C VAL A 69 0.10 -0.48 13.61
N ILE A 70 0.20 0.76 13.13
CA ILE A 70 -0.25 1.98 13.83
C ILE A 70 -1.04 2.83 12.84
N ASN A 71 -2.21 3.27 13.26
CA ASN A 71 -3.12 4.13 12.52
C ASN A 71 -3.12 5.55 13.11
N GLY A 72 -3.22 6.53 12.22
CA GLY A 72 -3.48 7.93 12.51
C GLY A 72 -4.41 8.54 11.45
N GLY A 73 -4.33 9.86 11.28
CA GLY A 73 -5.09 10.63 10.32
C GLY A 73 -6.59 10.36 10.42
N SER A 74 -7.24 10.27 9.27
CA SER A 74 -8.68 10.01 9.17
C SER A 74 -9.08 8.58 9.56
N HIS A 75 -8.12 7.67 9.80
CA HIS A 75 -8.37 6.27 10.18
C HIS A 75 -8.36 6.02 11.69
N ALA A 76 -8.09 7.04 12.51
CA ALA A 76 -8.04 6.90 13.97
C ALA A 76 -8.47 8.18 14.72
N GLY A 77 -9.10 8.02 15.88
CA GLY A 77 -9.47 9.11 16.77
C GLY A 77 -8.32 9.59 17.67
N ASN A 78 -7.09 9.71 17.14
CA ASN A 78 -5.91 10.14 17.88
C ASN A 78 -5.31 11.43 17.29
N LYS A 79 -4.18 11.89 17.85
CA LYS A 79 -3.49 13.12 17.41
C LYS A 79 -2.57 12.90 16.21
N LEU A 80 -2.33 11.65 15.82
CA LEU A 80 -1.29 11.30 14.86
C LEU A 80 -1.70 11.76 13.47
N ALA A 81 -0.93 12.64 12.82
CA ALA A 81 -1.32 13.16 11.51
C ALA A 81 -1.17 12.14 10.37
N PHE A 82 -0.12 11.33 10.40
CA PHE A 82 0.13 10.35 9.34
C PHE A 82 -0.79 9.15 9.50
N GLN A 83 -1.32 8.68 8.37
CA GLN A 83 -2.40 7.71 8.36
C GLN A 83 -1.95 6.31 8.80
N GLU A 84 -0.78 5.85 8.38
CA GLU A 84 -0.35 4.47 8.63
C GLU A 84 1.17 4.30 8.80
N TYR A 85 1.55 3.32 9.62
CA TYR A 85 2.95 2.94 9.84
C TYR A 85 3.12 1.44 9.61
N PHE A 86 4.11 1.08 8.80
CA PHE A 86 4.33 -0.28 8.35
C PHE A 86 5.49 -0.98 9.05
N ILE A 87 5.31 -2.27 9.29
CA ILE A 87 6.41 -3.22 9.50
C ILE A 87 6.56 -4.05 8.25
N ILE A 88 7.79 -4.15 7.73
CA ILE A 88 8.10 -4.80 6.45
C ILE A 88 9.24 -5.81 6.66
N PRO A 89 8.96 -7.12 6.69
CA PRO A 89 9.94 -8.16 7.02
C PRO A 89 10.82 -8.55 5.80
N VAL A 90 11.62 -7.60 5.30
CA VAL A 90 12.42 -7.78 4.08
C VAL A 90 13.44 -8.92 4.13
N GLY A 91 13.87 -9.34 5.32
CA GLY A 91 14.82 -10.43 5.53
C GLY A 91 14.23 -11.83 5.49
N ALA A 92 12.90 -11.96 5.51
CA ALA A 92 12.18 -13.24 5.44
C ALA A 92 12.49 -13.99 4.13
N LYS A 93 12.47 -15.32 4.19
CA LYS A 93 12.76 -16.22 3.06
C LYS A 93 11.52 -16.66 2.33
N THR A 94 10.38 -16.70 3.01
CA THR A 94 9.09 -17.09 2.46
C THR A 94 8.01 -16.10 2.87
N PHE A 95 6.87 -16.12 2.17
CA PHE A 95 5.71 -15.32 2.53
C PHE A 95 5.16 -15.74 3.89
N LYS A 96 5.07 -17.05 4.15
CA LYS A 96 4.66 -17.58 5.46
C LYS A 96 5.55 -17.07 6.61
N GLU A 97 6.87 -17.05 6.42
CA GLU A 97 7.80 -16.49 7.43
C GLU A 97 7.58 -14.99 7.61
N ALA A 98 7.38 -14.23 6.51
CA ALA A 98 7.06 -12.81 6.59
C ALA A 98 5.80 -12.53 7.41
N VAL A 99 4.74 -13.34 7.23
CA VAL A 99 3.51 -13.24 8.04
C VAL A 99 3.76 -13.58 9.51
N GLN A 100 4.55 -14.61 9.80
CA GLN A 100 4.92 -14.94 11.18
C GLN A 100 5.62 -13.75 11.87
N ILE A 101 6.65 -13.19 11.23
CA ILE A 101 7.41 -12.04 11.75
C ILE A 101 6.49 -10.84 11.98
N GLY A 102 5.60 -10.54 11.03
CA GLY A 102 4.60 -9.48 11.15
C GLY A 102 3.68 -9.67 12.36
N CYS A 103 3.16 -10.89 12.56
CA CYS A 103 2.33 -11.25 13.70
C CYS A 103 3.05 -11.11 15.05
N GLU A 104 4.31 -11.56 15.13
CA GLU A 104 5.12 -11.48 16.36
C GLU A 104 5.44 -10.03 16.71
N CYS A 105 5.82 -9.21 15.72
CA CYS A 105 6.02 -7.76 15.89
C CYS A 105 4.73 -7.07 16.34
N TYR A 106 3.58 -7.37 15.70
CA TYR A 106 2.29 -6.76 16.03
C TYR A 106 1.83 -7.06 17.47
N HIS A 107 1.93 -8.32 17.92
CA HIS A 107 1.58 -8.66 19.30
C HIS A 107 2.57 -8.08 20.32
N THR A 108 3.85 -7.97 19.95
CA THR A 108 4.86 -7.30 20.77
C THR A 108 4.54 -5.80 20.93
N LEU A 109 4.18 -5.14 19.83
CA LEU A 109 3.72 -3.75 19.82
C LEU A 109 2.48 -3.56 20.71
N LYS A 110 1.49 -4.45 20.63
CA LYS A 110 0.31 -4.45 21.51
C LYS A 110 0.70 -4.42 22.98
N GLY A 111 1.67 -5.25 23.37
CA GLY A 111 2.18 -5.31 24.75
C GLY A 111 2.90 -4.02 25.18
N ILE A 112 3.68 -3.41 24.28
CA ILE A 112 4.37 -2.13 24.51
C ILE A 112 3.34 -1.01 24.71
N ILE A 113 2.38 -0.89 23.80
CA ILE A 113 1.31 0.12 23.86
C ILE A 113 0.51 -0.05 25.14
N LYS A 114 0.11 -1.28 25.48
CA LYS A 114 -0.62 -1.56 26.73
C LYS A 114 0.14 -1.10 27.97
N LYS A 115 1.46 -1.33 28.00
CA LYS A 115 2.31 -0.96 29.13
C LYS A 115 2.51 0.56 29.24
N LYS A 116 2.67 1.25 28.10
CA LYS A 116 2.94 2.70 28.05
C LYS A 116 1.68 3.55 28.23
N PHE A 117 0.57 3.13 27.63
CA PHE A 117 -0.62 3.97 27.46
C PHE A 117 -1.91 3.34 28.02
N GLY A 118 -1.85 2.12 28.54
CA GLY A 118 -3.01 1.41 29.10
C GLY A 118 -3.75 0.53 28.09
N GLY A 119 -4.75 -0.21 28.57
CA GLY A 119 -5.49 -1.20 27.78
C GLY A 119 -6.26 -0.60 26.60
N ASP A 120 -6.86 0.57 26.79
CA ASP A 120 -7.71 1.22 25.79
C ASP A 120 -6.91 1.67 24.56
N ALA A 121 -5.63 1.97 24.72
CA ALA A 121 -4.73 2.29 23.60
C ALA A 121 -4.45 1.07 22.69
N THR A 122 -4.85 -0.14 23.09
CA THR A 122 -4.74 -1.36 22.26
C THR A 122 -5.98 -1.67 21.44
N LEU A 123 -6.97 -0.78 21.44
CA LEU A 123 -8.04 -0.79 20.44
C LEU A 123 -7.44 -0.52 19.04
N ILE A 124 -8.13 -1.00 18.03
CA ILE A 124 -7.67 -1.00 16.64
C ILE A 124 -8.55 -0.11 15.78
N GLY A 125 -7.97 0.52 14.76
CA GLY A 125 -8.71 1.24 13.73
C GLY A 125 -9.26 0.33 12.64
N ASP A 126 -9.75 0.93 11.56
CA ASP A 126 -10.43 0.23 10.45
C ASP A 126 -9.59 -0.89 9.84
N GLU A 127 -8.27 -0.70 9.78
CA GLU A 127 -7.31 -1.60 9.14
C GLU A 127 -6.60 -2.54 10.11
N GLY A 128 -6.98 -2.51 11.39
CA GLY A 128 -6.46 -3.40 12.42
C GLY A 128 -5.19 -2.92 13.13
N GLY A 129 -4.56 -1.83 12.68
CA GLY A 129 -3.47 -1.16 13.40
C GLY A 129 -3.96 -0.48 14.68
N PHE A 130 -3.06 -0.29 15.64
CA PHE A 130 -3.37 0.39 16.92
C PHE A 130 -3.43 1.90 16.74
N ALA A 131 -4.12 2.60 17.65
CA ALA A 131 -4.19 4.06 17.64
C ALA A 131 -3.62 4.68 18.94
N PRO A 132 -2.32 4.50 19.26
CA PRO A 132 -1.72 5.08 20.46
C PRO A 132 -1.72 6.62 20.40
N PRO A 133 -1.74 7.30 21.55
CA PRO A 133 -1.64 8.75 21.63
C PRO A 133 -0.17 9.19 21.42
N CYS A 134 0.27 9.26 20.16
CA CYS A 134 1.65 9.62 19.81
C CYS A 134 1.71 10.64 18.66
N ASP A 135 2.86 11.31 18.52
CA ASP A 135 3.19 12.11 17.34
C ASP A 135 3.82 11.26 16.21
N ALA A 136 4.13 11.89 15.08
CA ALA A 136 4.64 11.22 13.89
C ALA A 136 5.99 10.52 14.10
N THR A 137 6.89 11.11 14.90
CA THR A 137 8.20 10.51 15.18
C THR A 137 8.06 9.36 16.17
N GLN A 138 7.22 9.55 17.20
CA GLN A 138 6.95 8.54 18.21
C GLN A 138 6.28 7.29 17.62
N GLY A 139 5.46 7.44 16.57
CA GLY A 139 4.92 6.31 15.82
C GLY A 139 6.03 5.41 15.27
N VAL A 140 7.06 6.00 14.65
CA VAL A 140 8.26 5.29 14.18
C VAL A 140 9.03 4.65 15.35
N GLU A 141 9.17 5.35 16.46
CA GLU A 141 9.89 4.83 17.64
C GLU A 141 9.19 3.61 18.25
N LEU A 142 7.86 3.62 18.33
CA LEU A 142 7.07 2.51 18.84
C LEU A 142 7.20 1.25 17.97
N ILE A 143 7.13 1.38 16.64
CA ILE A 143 7.30 0.23 15.75
C ILE A 143 8.74 -0.31 15.79
N MET A 144 9.74 0.57 15.91
CA MET A 144 11.14 0.15 16.02
C MET A 144 11.42 -0.57 17.35
N GLU A 145 10.86 -0.09 18.46
CA GLU A 145 10.93 -0.79 19.76
C GLU A 145 10.27 -2.17 19.67
N ALA A 146 9.13 -2.29 18.99
CA ALA A 146 8.45 -3.57 18.80
C ALA A 146 9.28 -4.55 17.96
N ILE A 147 9.86 -4.09 16.85
CA ILE A 147 10.74 -4.88 15.99
C ILE A 147 11.96 -5.38 16.79
N GLU A 148 12.62 -4.50 17.55
CA GLU A 148 13.80 -4.86 18.34
C GLU A 148 13.46 -5.85 19.45
N LYS A 149 12.38 -5.62 20.19
CA LYS A 149 11.94 -6.50 21.26
C LYS A 149 11.46 -7.87 20.77
N ALA A 150 10.93 -7.94 19.55
CA ALA A 150 10.57 -9.19 18.90
C ALA A 150 11.79 -9.94 18.33
N GLY A 151 12.98 -9.34 18.33
CA GLY A 151 14.21 -9.97 17.83
C GLY A 151 14.44 -9.84 16.33
N PHE A 152 13.74 -8.92 15.65
CA PHE A 152 13.75 -8.78 14.17
C PHE A 152 14.41 -7.50 13.66
N LYS A 153 15.27 -6.85 14.46
CA LYS A 153 15.94 -5.58 14.12
C LYS A 153 16.66 -5.59 12.76
N ASP A 154 17.36 -6.68 12.45
CA ASP A 154 18.12 -6.82 11.20
C ASP A 154 17.29 -7.43 10.06
N VAL A 155 16.05 -7.85 10.36
CA VAL A 155 15.15 -8.54 9.42
C VAL A 155 14.07 -7.61 8.88
N CYS A 156 13.58 -6.70 9.72
CA CYS A 156 12.51 -5.77 9.39
C CYS A 156 13.02 -4.39 8.99
N LYS A 157 12.24 -3.75 8.13
CA LYS A 157 12.30 -2.33 7.78
C LYS A 157 10.93 -1.72 8.08
N ILE A 158 10.82 -0.41 7.90
CA ILE A 158 9.58 0.31 8.14
C ILE A 158 9.15 1.09 6.90
N GLY A 159 7.87 1.44 6.87
CA GLY A 159 7.26 2.30 5.87
C GLY A 159 6.17 3.16 6.47
N MET A 160 5.63 4.09 5.69
CA MET A 160 4.50 4.91 6.11
C MET A 160 3.59 5.25 4.93
N ASP A 161 2.30 5.39 5.22
CA ASP A 161 1.36 6.16 4.42
C ASP A 161 1.03 7.43 5.20
N VAL A 162 1.39 8.56 4.60
CA VAL A 162 1.23 9.86 5.22
C VAL A 162 -0.19 10.37 4.96
N ALA A 163 -0.76 10.13 3.77
CA ALA A 163 -2.00 10.72 3.29
C ALA A 163 -2.03 12.26 3.45
N ALA A 164 -0.99 12.95 2.97
CA ALA A 164 -0.79 14.38 3.24
C ALA A 164 -1.90 15.31 2.73
N SER A 165 -2.67 14.89 1.72
CA SER A 165 -3.88 15.58 1.26
C SER A 165 -4.86 15.82 2.43
N GLU A 166 -4.93 14.89 3.39
CA GLU A 166 -5.82 14.98 4.54
C GLU A 166 -5.44 16.08 5.52
N PHE A 167 -4.21 16.62 5.48
CA PHE A 167 -3.80 17.72 6.36
C PHE A 167 -3.11 18.87 5.64
N LYS A 168 -3.24 18.94 4.31
CA LYS A 168 -2.96 20.18 3.56
C LYS A 168 -3.93 21.27 4.02
N VAL A 169 -3.41 22.47 4.30
CA VAL A 169 -4.23 23.60 4.73
C VAL A 169 -4.80 24.30 3.50
N GLU A 170 -6.13 24.35 3.40
CA GLU A 170 -6.81 24.98 2.27
C GLU A 170 -6.38 26.45 2.10
N GLY A 171 -5.97 26.80 0.88
CA GLY A 171 -5.52 28.16 0.53
C GLY A 171 -4.15 28.57 1.08
N GLN A 172 -3.40 27.66 1.72
CA GLN A 172 -2.06 27.94 2.25
C GLN A 172 -1.03 26.93 1.73
N ASP A 173 0.21 27.39 1.55
CA ASP A 173 1.32 26.51 1.15
C ASP A 173 1.95 25.80 2.36
N CYS A 174 1.11 25.11 3.14
CA CYS A 174 1.57 24.35 4.29
C CYS A 174 0.68 23.15 4.61
N TYR A 175 1.23 22.26 5.42
CA TYR A 175 0.67 21.02 5.92
C TYR A 175 0.60 21.11 7.44
N ASP A 176 -0.55 20.80 8.04
CA ASP A 176 -0.78 20.94 9.48
C ASP A 176 -0.75 19.58 10.20
N LEU A 177 0.42 19.24 10.75
CA LEU A 177 0.58 18.01 11.56
C LEU A 177 -0.23 18.06 12.87
N GLY A 178 -0.75 19.24 13.23
CA GLY A 178 -1.61 19.49 14.38
C GLY A 178 -3.11 19.39 14.07
N LYS A 179 -3.53 19.02 12.86
CA LYS A 179 -4.95 19.00 12.44
C LYS A 179 -5.87 18.28 13.43
N TRP A 180 -5.42 17.17 14.01
CA TRP A 180 -6.19 16.37 14.98
C TRP A 180 -5.81 16.59 16.45
N TYR A 181 -4.99 17.61 16.75
CA TYR A 181 -4.66 18.00 18.12
C TYR A 181 -5.83 18.76 18.74
N ALA A 182 -5.90 18.79 20.07
CA ALA A 182 -6.81 19.73 20.74
C ALA A 182 -6.38 21.17 20.40
N ALA A 183 -7.34 22.08 20.27
CA ALA A 183 -7.06 23.48 19.90
C ALA A 183 -6.02 24.17 20.81
N SER A 184 -5.96 23.77 22.09
CA SER A 184 -4.98 24.28 23.07
C SER A 184 -3.55 23.78 22.85
N GLU A 185 -3.35 22.74 22.04
CA GLU A 185 -2.07 22.09 21.77
C GLU A 185 -1.57 22.38 20.35
N GLN A 186 -2.39 23.02 19.51
CA GLN A 186 -1.98 23.47 18.18
C GLN A 186 -1.00 24.64 18.29
N THR A 187 0.12 24.52 17.58
CA THR A 187 1.18 25.54 17.57
C THR A 187 1.59 25.84 16.12
N PRO A 188 2.06 27.06 15.80
CA PRO A 188 2.52 27.39 14.45
C PRO A 188 3.60 26.46 13.89
N GLU A 189 4.42 25.87 14.77
CA GLU A 189 5.51 24.96 14.42
C GLU A 189 5.03 23.60 13.88
N LEU A 190 3.76 23.24 14.12
CA LEU A 190 3.12 22.05 13.53
C LEU A 190 2.76 22.25 12.05
N LYS A 191 2.81 23.49 11.56
CA LYS A 191 2.56 23.80 10.15
C LYS A 191 3.88 23.85 9.39
N LEU A 192 4.04 22.91 8.46
CA LEU A 192 5.24 22.75 7.67
C LEU A 192 4.95 23.08 6.20
N THR A 193 5.81 23.86 5.57
CA THR A 193 5.85 23.95 4.10
C THR A 193 6.23 22.60 3.50
N GLY A 194 6.00 22.40 2.19
CA GLY A 194 6.40 21.16 1.50
C GLY A 194 7.90 20.85 1.66
N ILE A 195 8.77 21.86 1.67
CA ILE A 195 10.22 21.70 1.88
C ILE A 195 10.51 21.23 3.31
N GLN A 196 9.91 21.87 4.33
CA GLN A 196 10.11 21.49 5.73
C GLN A 196 9.59 20.07 6.01
N LEU A 197 8.47 19.69 5.38
CA LEU A 197 7.92 18.35 5.48
C LEU A 197 8.82 17.31 4.78
N ALA A 198 9.41 17.65 3.63
CA ALA A 198 10.42 16.83 2.96
C ALA A 198 11.68 16.62 3.83
N ASP A 199 12.14 17.68 4.50
CA ASP A 199 13.26 17.61 5.46
C ASP A 199 12.92 16.71 6.66
N PHE A 200 11.69 16.81 7.17
CA PHE A 200 11.20 15.95 8.23
C PHE A 200 11.28 14.47 7.82
N TYR A 201 10.75 14.10 6.65
CA TYR A 201 10.83 12.72 6.15
C TYR A 201 12.27 12.25 5.92
N ALA A 202 13.13 13.10 5.36
CA ALA A 202 14.54 12.78 5.14
C ALA A 202 15.25 12.48 6.48
N SER A 203 14.99 13.28 7.51
CA SER A 203 15.55 13.05 8.85
C SER A 203 15.10 11.71 9.46
N LEU A 204 13.85 11.31 9.22
CA LEU A 204 13.36 9.99 9.64
C LEU A 204 14.04 8.86 8.88
N ALA A 205 14.23 9.01 7.57
CA ALA A 205 14.93 8.02 6.73
C ALA A 205 16.43 7.90 7.04
N GLU A 206 17.07 8.96 7.53
CA GLU A 206 18.45 8.91 8.02
C GLU A 206 18.57 8.19 9.37
N LYS A 207 17.59 8.40 10.27
CA LYS A 207 17.60 7.83 11.63
C LYS A 207 17.08 6.39 11.71
N TYR A 208 16.15 6.03 10.83
CA TYR A 208 15.42 4.76 10.88
C TYR A 208 15.47 4.02 9.55
N PRO A 209 15.26 2.69 9.55
CA PRO A 209 15.27 1.89 8.33
C PRO A 209 13.99 2.06 7.49
N LEU A 210 13.66 3.31 7.14
CA LEU A 210 12.49 3.70 6.36
C LEU A 210 12.75 3.51 4.86
N ILE A 211 11.99 2.61 4.25
CA ILE A 211 12.22 2.16 2.86
C ILE A 211 11.09 2.48 1.89
N THR A 212 9.93 2.94 2.39
CA THR A 212 8.80 3.35 1.55
C THR A 212 7.97 4.43 2.24
N ILE A 213 7.56 5.43 1.46
CA ILE A 213 6.68 6.52 1.90
C ILE A 213 5.59 6.69 0.84
N GLU A 214 4.34 6.60 1.25
CA GLU A 214 3.13 6.79 0.45
C GLU A 214 2.51 8.16 0.75
N ASP A 215 2.06 8.84 -0.31
CA ASP A 215 1.44 10.17 -0.29
C ASP A 215 2.09 11.21 0.64
N PRO A 216 3.41 11.47 0.49
CA PRO A 216 4.14 12.44 1.31
C PRO A 216 3.63 13.89 1.21
N PHE A 217 2.91 14.23 0.13
CA PHE A 217 2.38 15.56 -0.14
C PHE A 217 0.97 15.48 -0.71
N ASP A 218 0.29 16.62 -0.77
CA ASP A 218 -1.02 16.76 -1.37
C ASP A 218 -1.03 16.26 -2.82
N GLN A 219 -2.17 15.70 -3.25
CA GLN A 219 -2.37 15.11 -4.58
C GLN A 219 -2.07 16.06 -5.75
N ASP A 220 -2.07 17.38 -5.53
CA ASP A 220 -1.80 18.38 -6.56
C ASP A 220 -0.51 19.21 -6.31
N ASP A 221 0.25 18.90 -5.26
CA ASP A 221 1.56 19.55 -4.96
C ASP A 221 2.73 18.91 -5.74
N TRP A 222 2.60 18.88 -7.07
CA TRP A 222 3.55 18.23 -7.98
C TRP A 222 5.01 18.68 -7.77
N ALA A 223 5.23 19.93 -7.39
CA ALA A 223 6.57 20.46 -7.15
C ALA A 223 7.23 19.80 -5.93
N ALA A 224 6.50 19.64 -4.83
CA ALA A 224 7.01 18.95 -3.64
C ALA A 224 7.31 17.47 -3.93
N TRP A 225 6.41 16.78 -4.64
CA TRP A 225 6.61 15.39 -5.08
C TRP A 225 7.90 15.21 -5.90
N GLN A 226 8.11 16.03 -6.92
CA GLN A 226 9.31 15.97 -7.77
C GLN A 226 10.59 16.22 -6.99
N ALA A 227 10.62 17.28 -6.18
CA ALA A 227 11.80 17.64 -5.39
C ALA A 227 12.17 16.55 -4.39
N PHE A 228 11.17 15.97 -3.72
CA PHE A 228 11.37 14.91 -2.75
C PHE A 228 11.83 13.59 -3.39
N THR A 229 11.18 13.18 -4.49
CA THR A 229 11.55 11.97 -5.22
C THR A 229 12.97 12.07 -5.78
N ALA A 230 13.38 13.25 -6.28
CA ALA A 230 14.75 13.49 -6.73
C ALA A 230 15.78 13.32 -5.59
N ARG A 231 15.41 13.68 -4.35
CA ARG A 231 16.28 13.59 -3.17
C ARG A 231 16.38 12.18 -2.61
N ILE A 232 15.26 11.47 -2.44
CA ILE A 232 15.22 10.20 -1.68
C ILE A 232 14.82 8.97 -2.49
N GLY A 233 14.39 9.13 -3.75
CA GLY A 233 13.78 8.06 -4.55
C GLY A 233 14.70 6.87 -4.85
N GLY A 234 16.01 7.07 -4.72
CA GLY A 234 17.02 6.00 -4.77
C GLY A 234 16.89 5.04 -3.56
N PRO A 235 17.26 5.48 -2.34
CA PRO A 235 17.22 4.64 -1.14
C PRO A 235 15.80 4.29 -0.65
N CYS A 236 14.80 5.12 -0.94
CA CYS A 236 13.43 4.95 -0.46
C CYS A 236 12.43 4.92 -1.62
N GLN A 237 11.46 4.02 -1.55
CA GLN A 237 10.31 4.03 -2.45
C GLN A 237 9.41 5.22 -2.13
N VAL A 238 8.92 5.91 -3.16
CA VAL A 238 7.92 6.97 -3.05
C VAL A 238 6.69 6.51 -3.82
N VAL A 239 5.60 6.27 -3.10
CA VAL A 239 4.37 5.68 -3.64
C VAL A 239 3.33 6.77 -3.88
N GLY A 240 2.77 6.82 -5.08
CA GLY A 240 1.61 7.66 -5.37
C GLY A 240 0.31 6.87 -5.24
N ASP A 241 -0.54 7.26 -4.30
CA ASP A 241 -1.93 6.80 -4.16
C ASP A 241 -2.89 7.89 -4.64
N ASP A 242 -3.22 8.90 -3.84
CA ASP A 242 -4.09 10.02 -4.24
C ASP A 242 -3.50 10.81 -5.41
N LEU A 243 -2.17 10.89 -5.49
CA LEU A 243 -1.48 11.49 -6.64
C LEU A 243 -1.87 10.80 -7.96
N THR A 244 -2.08 9.49 -7.95
CA THR A 244 -2.26 8.70 -9.19
C THR A 244 -3.65 8.10 -9.35
N VAL A 245 -4.37 7.84 -8.26
CA VAL A 245 -5.69 7.19 -8.15
C VAL A 245 -5.86 6.00 -9.09
N THR A 246 -4.80 5.22 -9.29
CA THR A 246 -4.76 4.11 -10.26
C THR A 246 -5.19 4.53 -11.69
N ASN A 247 -5.17 5.81 -12.01
CA ASN A 247 -5.62 6.37 -13.27
C ASN A 247 -4.45 6.48 -14.24
N VAL A 248 -4.56 5.79 -15.39
CA VAL A 248 -3.53 5.71 -16.43
C VAL A 248 -3.01 7.09 -16.87
N THR A 249 -3.86 8.11 -16.94
CA THR A 249 -3.45 9.48 -17.31
C THR A 249 -2.62 10.15 -16.21
N ARG A 250 -3.02 10.03 -14.94
CA ARG A 250 -2.26 10.58 -13.81
C ARG A 250 -0.96 9.83 -13.58
N VAL A 251 -0.97 8.49 -13.70
CA VAL A 251 0.23 7.64 -13.67
C VAL A 251 1.22 8.07 -14.75
N LYS A 252 0.76 8.25 -16.00
CA LYS A 252 1.61 8.71 -17.10
C LYS A 252 2.26 10.07 -16.79
N LYS A 253 1.47 11.04 -16.32
CA LYS A 253 1.99 12.35 -15.90
C LYS A 253 3.04 12.21 -14.79
N ALA A 254 2.77 11.41 -13.77
CA ALA A 254 3.69 11.22 -12.65
C ALA A 254 5.00 10.52 -13.05
N ILE A 255 4.96 9.63 -14.05
CA ILE A 255 6.16 9.06 -14.67
C ILE A 255 6.97 10.14 -15.42
N GLU A 256 6.31 10.92 -16.27
CA GLU A 256 6.94 11.98 -17.08
C GLU A 256 7.60 13.04 -16.20
N ASP A 257 6.91 13.44 -15.14
CA ASP A 257 7.36 14.44 -14.18
C ASP A 257 8.36 13.87 -13.15
N LYS A 258 8.55 12.54 -13.09
CA LYS A 258 9.33 11.86 -12.03
C LYS A 258 8.85 12.20 -10.61
N ALA A 259 7.54 12.33 -10.46
CA ALA A 259 6.91 12.75 -9.20
C ALA A 259 6.99 11.67 -8.11
N CYS A 260 6.94 10.39 -8.48
CA CYS A 260 7.14 9.26 -7.57
C CYS A 260 7.82 8.09 -8.30
N ASN A 261 7.96 6.93 -7.66
CA ASN A 261 8.63 5.76 -8.27
C ASN A 261 7.92 4.42 -8.00
N ALA A 262 6.71 4.47 -7.47
CA ALA A 262 5.82 3.33 -7.31
C ALA A 262 4.35 3.75 -7.35
N LEU A 263 3.51 2.85 -7.85
CA LEU A 263 2.05 2.98 -7.86
C LEU A 263 1.45 2.21 -6.67
N LEU A 264 0.50 2.82 -5.96
CA LEU A 264 -0.45 2.07 -5.14
C LEU A 264 -1.63 1.62 -6.00
N LEU A 265 -1.73 0.31 -6.25
CA LEU A 265 -2.76 -0.29 -7.08
C LEU A 265 -4.01 -0.58 -6.26
N LYS A 266 -5.04 0.28 -6.39
CA LYS A 266 -6.38 0.06 -5.84
C LYS A 266 -7.37 -0.17 -6.99
N VAL A 267 -7.73 -1.43 -7.22
CA VAL A 267 -8.59 -1.83 -8.36
C VAL A 267 -9.92 -1.09 -8.43
N ASN A 268 -10.46 -0.65 -7.29
CA ASN A 268 -11.72 0.07 -7.25
C ASN A 268 -11.61 1.57 -7.49
N GLN A 269 -10.41 2.16 -7.46
CA GLN A 269 -10.21 3.54 -7.91
C GLN A 269 -10.34 3.63 -9.44
N ILE A 270 -9.89 2.61 -10.18
CA ILE A 270 -10.01 2.60 -11.65
C ILE A 270 -11.27 1.89 -12.16
N GLY A 271 -11.74 0.85 -11.47
CA GLY A 271 -13.07 0.27 -11.64
C GLY A 271 -13.17 -0.98 -12.54
N THR A 272 -12.09 -1.44 -13.17
CA THR A 272 -12.06 -2.72 -13.91
C THR A 272 -10.74 -3.47 -13.72
N ILE A 273 -10.78 -4.80 -13.90
CA ILE A 273 -9.57 -5.63 -13.92
C ILE A 273 -8.68 -5.26 -15.12
N THR A 274 -9.25 -5.04 -16.30
CA THR A 274 -8.47 -4.69 -17.50
C THR A 274 -7.67 -3.39 -17.30
N GLU A 275 -8.31 -2.30 -16.85
CA GLU A 275 -7.61 -1.02 -16.63
C GLU A 275 -6.57 -1.13 -15.50
N SER A 276 -6.84 -1.95 -14.48
CA SER A 276 -5.87 -2.24 -13.40
C SER A 276 -4.61 -2.91 -13.95
N ILE A 277 -4.76 -3.91 -14.83
CA ILE A 277 -3.64 -4.59 -15.50
C ILE A 277 -2.85 -3.61 -16.36
N ASP A 278 -3.52 -2.72 -17.10
CA ASP A 278 -2.87 -1.74 -17.96
C ASP A 278 -2.07 -0.70 -17.15
N ALA A 279 -2.61 -0.22 -16.02
CA ALA A 279 -1.89 0.67 -15.10
C ALA A 279 -0.63 0.00 -14.54
N VAL A 280 -0.74 -1.27 -14.15
CA VAL A 280 0.43 -2.07 -13.74
C VAL A 280 1.44 -2.16 -14.87
N LYS A 281 1.06 -2.60 -16.07
CA LYS A 281 1.97 -2.72 -17.23
C LYS A 281 2.70 -1.42 -17.54
N MET A 282 2.03 -0.27 -17.43
CA MET A 282 2.65 1.04 -17.61
C MET A 282 3.76 1.29 -16.57
N CYS A 283 3.47 1.08 -15.28
CA CYS A 283 4.46 1.26 -14.21
C CYS A 283 5.68 0.34 -14.41
N LYS A 284 5.41 -0.92 -14.75
CA LYS A 284 6.43 -1.93 -15.07
C LYS A 284 7.37 -1.47 -16.17
N ALA A 285 6.82 -1.03 -17.30
CA ALA A 285 7.59 -0.56 -18.45
C ALA A 285 8.41 0.69 -18.15
N SER A 286 8.00 1.49 -17.17
CA SER A 286 8.72 2.68 -16.70
C SER A 286 9.67 2.42 -15.52
N GLY A 287 9.84 1.16 -15.12
CA GLY A 287 10.73 0.75 -14.04
C GLY A 287 10.25 1.13 -12.64
N TRP A 288 8.95 1.41 -12.48
CA TRP A 288 8.30 1.70 -11.20
C TRP A 288 7.92 0.43 -10.45
N GLY A 289 7.94 0.51 -9.12
CA GLY A 289 7.32 -0.49 -8.26
C GLY A 289 5.80 -0.44 -8.34
N VAL A 290 5.14 -1.52 -7.91
CA VAL A 290 3.69 -1.57 -7.78
C VAL A 290 3.36 -2.21 -6.43
N MET A 291 2.60 -1.51 -5.59
CA MET A 291 2.05 -2.05 -4.36
C MET A 291 0.57 -2.33 -4.52
N CYS A 292 0.20 -3.61 -4.50
CA CYS A 292 -1.22 -3.97 -4.49
C CYS A 292 -1.82 -3.58 -3.14
N SER A 293 -2.98 -2.94 -3.15
CA SER A 293 -3.55 -2.36 -1.93
C SER A 293 -4.99 -2.81 -1.69
N HIS A 294 -5.31 -3.01 -0.42
CA HIS A 294 -6.68 -3.01 0.09
C HIS A 294 -7.31 -1.61 0.08
N ARG A 295 -8.50 -1.52 0.67
CA ARG A 295 -9.17 -0.28 1.10
C ARG A 295 -9.46 -0.33 2.60
N SER A 296 -9.61 0.83 3.23
CA SER A 296 -9.99 0.95 4.64
C SER A 296 -11.34 0.25 4.92
N GLY A 297 -12.32 0.36 4.02
CA GLY A 297 -13.50 -0.51 3.99
C GLY A 297 -13.27 -1.74 3.12
N GLU A 298 -13.03 -2.90 3.72
CA GLU A 298 -12.90 -4.17 3.00
C GLU A 298 -13.95 -5.21 3.40
N THR A 299 -13.94 -6.27 2.63
CA THR A 299 -14.76 -7.48 2.65
C THR A 299 -13.89 -8.71 2.89
N GLU A 300 -14.50 -9.87 2.95
CA GLU A 300 -13.84 -11.18 2.97
C GLU A 300 -13.20 -11.58 1.63
N ASP A 301 -13.50 -10.86 0.53
CA ASP A 301 -13.05 -11.20 -0.82
C ASP A 301 -11.52 -11.20 -0.93
N THR A 302 -10.91 -12.22 -1.50
CA THR A 302 -9.43 -12.35 -1.54
C THR A 302 -8.81 -11.99 -2.89
N THR A 303 -9.56 -11.40 -3.82
CA THR A 303 -9.11 -11.20 -5.21
C THR A 303 -7.79 -10.45 -5.32
N ILE A 304 -7.53 -9.47 -4.45
CA ILE A 304 -6.27 -8.70 -4.49
C ILE A 304 -5.04 -9.54 -4.13
N ALA A 305 -5.19 -10.64 -3.37
CA ALA A 305 -4.10 -11.59 -3.13
C ALA A 305 -3.70 -12.31 -4.43
N ASP A 306 -4.69 -12.88 -5.13
CA ASP A 306 -4.49 -13.51 -6.43
C ASP A 306 -3.98 -12.52 -7.48
N LEU A 307 -4.46 -11.28 -7.45
CA LEU A 307 -4.00 -10.21 -8.34
C LEU A 307 -2.54 -9.83 -8.07
N ALA A 308 -2.14 -9.67 -6.81
CA ALA A 308 -0.75 -9.34 -6.45
C ALA A 308 0.22 -10.41 -6.97
N VAL A 309 -0.15 -11.69 -6.87
CA VAL A 309 0.66 -12.80 -7.40
C VAL A 309 0.60 -12.87 -8.92
N GLY A 310 -0.60 -12.84 -9.52
CA GLY A 310 -0.77 -12.97 -10.96
C GLY A 310 -0.15 -11.82 -11.75
N LEU A 311 -0.18 -10.60 -11.20
CA LEU A 311 0.51 -9.44 -11.76
C LEU A 311 1.94 -9.32 -11.26
N CYS A 312 2.37 -10.21 -10.37
CA CYS A 312 3.68 -10.25 -9.74
C CYS A 312 4.11 -8.89 -9.14
N THR A 313 3.22 -8.15 -8.49
CA THR A 313 3.48 -6.76 -8.04
C THR A 313 4.71 -6.64 -7.13
N GLY A 314 5.07 -7.72 -6.42
CA GLY A 314 6.27 -7.81 -5.58
C GLY A 314 6.06 -7.31 -4.16
N GLN A 315 4.97 -6.58 -3.91
CA GLN A 315 4.60 -6.03 -2.61
C GLN A 315 3.09 -5.83 -2.51
N ILE A 316 2.55 -5.97 -1.29
CA ILE A 316 1.12 -5.83 -0.98
C ILE A 316 0.93 -5.17 0.39
N LYS A 317 0.01 -4.21 0.48
CA LYS A 317 -0.49 -3.62 1.73
C LYS A 317 -1.95 -4.03 1.88
N THR A 318 -2.24 -4.88 2.87
CA THR A 318 -3.61 -5.38 3.11
C THR A 318 -4.00 -5.34 4.60
N GLY A 319 -3.47 -4.35 5.32
CA GLY A 319 -3.80 -4.06 6.72
C GLY A 319 -2.90 -4.77 7.73
N ALA A 320 -3.26 -4.68 9.01
CA ALA A 320 -2.59 -5.40 10.09
C ALA A 320 -2.79 -6.91 9.95
N PRO A 321 -1.98 -7.76 10.62
CA PRO A 321 -2.28 -9.17 10.84
C PRO A 321 -3.42 -9.34 11.88
N CYS A 322 -4.48 -8.57 11.75
CA CYS A 322 -5.65 -8.51 12.61
C CYS A 322 -6.89 -8.19 11.77
N ARG A 323 -8.06 -8.68 12.22
CA ARG A 323 -9.36 -8.66 11.52
C ARG A 323 -9.38 -9.53 10.26
N SER A 324 -10.51 -10.21 10.04
CA SER A 324 -10.61 -11.26 9.00
C SER A 324 -10.70 -10.71 7.58
N ASP A 325 -11.19 -9.48 7.39
CA ASP A 325 -11.17 -8.76 6.11
C ASP A 325 -9.73 -8.51 5.62
N ARG A 326 -8.75 -8.46 6.54
CA ARG A 326 -7.30 -8.37 6.27
C ARG A 326 -6.68 -9.74 6.14
N ASN A 327 -6.86 -10.56 7.19
CA ASN A 327 -6.27 -11.88 7.29
C ASN A 327 -6.75 -12.83 6.18
N ALA A 328 -7.92 -12.63 5.57
CA ALA A 328 -8.36 -13.38 4.41
C ALA A 328 -7.33 -13.34 3.27
N LYS A 329 -6.71 -12.18 3.02
CA LYS A 329 -5.73 -11.98 1.94
C LYS A 329 -4.37 -12.58 2.29
N TYR A 330 -3.89 -12.35 3.51
CA TYR A 330 -2.67 -13.00 4.00
C TYR A 330 -2.79 -14.52 3.97
N ASN A 331 -3.93 -15.06 4.41
CA ASN A 331 -4.20 -16.50 4.37
C ASN A 331 -4.27 -17.01 2.93
N GLN A 332 -4.88 -16.25 2.01
CA GLN A 332 -4.93 -16.63 0.60
C GLN A 332 -3.52 -16.67 -0.01
N LEU A 333 -2.67 -15.70 0.29
CA LEU A 333 -1.28 -15.69 -0.18
C LEU A 333 -0.48 -16.89 0.36
N MET A 334 -0.68 -17.29 1.61
CA MET A 334 -0.07 -18.52 2.15
C MET A 334 -0.58 -19.78 1.44
N ARG A 335 -1.87 -19.86 1.08
CA ARG A 335 -2.40 -20.98 0.27
C ARG A 335 -1.81 -21.01 -1.13
N ILE A 336 -1.67 -19.85 -1.76
CA ILE A 336 -1.06 -19.73 -3.10
C ILE A 336 0.43 -20.14 -3.04
N GLU A 337 1.16 -19.73 -1.98
CA GLU A 337 2.54 -20.17 -1.75
C GLU A 337 2.63 -21.70 -1.63
N GLU A 338 1.75 -22.33 -0.85
CA GLU A 338 1.67 -23.78 -0.69
C GLU A 338 1.34 -24.49 -2.02
N GLU A 339 0.37 -23.97 -2.79
CA GLU A 339 -0.05 -24.55 -4.08
C GLU A 339 1.06 -24.47 -5.13
N LEU A 340 1.81 -23.37 -5.17
CA LEU A 340 2.88 -23.16 -6.15
C LEU A 340 4.15 -23.94 -5.80
N GLY A 341 4.49 -24.08 -4.52
CA GLY A 341 5.76 -24.67 -4.09
C GLY A 341 6.95 -24.05 -4.83
N ASP A 342 7.81 -24.88 -5.43
CA ASP A 342 9.01 -24.44 -6.16
C ASP A 342 8.76 -23.64 -7.45
N LYS A 343 7.48 -23.50 -7.85
CA LYS A 343 7.06 -22.71 -9.03
C LYS A 343 6.95 -21.21 -8.75
N CYS A 344 7.08 -20.80 -7.49
CA CYS A 344 7.09 -19.39 -7.10
C CYS A 344 8.42 -18.99 -6.46
N VAL A 345 8.62 -17.67 -6.34
CA VAL A 345 9.66 -17.08 -5.51
C VAL A 345 9.04 -16.02 -4.61
N PHE A 346 9.59 -15.83 -3.42
CA PHE A 346 9.23 -14.69 -2.57
C PHE A 346 10.02 -13.44 -3.02
N ALA A 347 9.36 -12.29 -3.10
CA ALA A 347 9.99 -11.08 -3.61
C ALA A 347 11.24 -10.66 -2.80
N GLY A 348 11.21 -10.87 -1.47
CA GLY A 348 12.36 -10.67 -0.58
C GLY A 348 13.08 -9.34 -0.80
N ALA A 349 14.39 -9.38 -0.99
CA ALA A 349 15.21 -8.19 -1.25
C ALA A 349 14.87 -7.46 -2.57
N THR A 350 14.20 -8.12 -3.52
CA THR A 350 13.81 -7.54 -4.82
C THR A 350 12.39 -6.96 -4.82
N TRP A 351 11.74 -6.82 -3.67
CA TRP A 351 10.35 -6.36 -3.52
C TRP A 351 9.95 -5.10 -4.33
N ARG A 352 10.86 -4.15 -4.57
CA ARG A 352 10.61 -2.97 -5.45
C ARG A 352 10.58 -3.30 -6.94
N LYS A 353 11.43 -4.25 -7.36
CA LYS A 353 11.64 -4.66 -8.76
C LYS A 353 11.80 -6.19 -8.79
N PRO A 354 10.72 -6.95 -8.53
CA PRO A 354 10.73 -8.40 -8.60
C PRO A 354 11.26 -8.89 -9.94
N VAL A 355 11.73 -10.15 -9.99
CA VAL A 355 12.54 -10.75 -11.07
C VAL A 355 12.07 -10.45 -12.50
N TRP A 356 10.78 -10.30 -12.74
CA TRP A 356 10.22 -9.99 -14.07
C TRP A 356 10.37 -8.50 -14.49
N MET A 357 10.71 -7.56 -13.59
CA MET A 357 11.14 -6.19 -13.94
C MET A 357 12.64 -6.09 -14.22
N ALA A 358 13.42 -7.05 -13.75
CA ALA A 358 14.89 -7.00 -13.86
C ALA A 358 15.39 -7.32 -15.28
N ILE A 359 14.48 -7.69 -16.20
CA ILE A 359 14.76 -8.02 -17.59
C ILE A 359 13.81 -7.21 -18.47
N ALA A 360 14.12 -5.92 -18.65
CA ALA A 360 13.56 -5.07 -19.69
C ALA A 360 14.71 -4.40 -20.44
#